data_AF-A0A238YTC9-F1
#
_entry.id   AF-A0A238YTC9-F1
#
_cell.length_a   1.000
_cell.length_b   1.000
_cell.length_c   1.000
_cell.angle_alpha   90.00
_cell.angle_beta   90.00
_cell.angle_gamma   90.00
#
_symmetry.space_group_name_H-M   'P 1'
#
loop_
_entity.id
_entity.type
_entity.pdbx_description
1 polymer ?
#
loop_
_entity_poly.entity_id
_entity_poly.type
_entity_poly.pdbx_seq_one_letter_code
_entity_poly.pdbx_strand_id
1 'polypeptide(L)'
;MKVDIATLQSMAGQCRAEAADTAGRHATLSSSINASVLDGWTDSQAALQFGELYEQWRMSAQGVSDALTGMGALLTSVAASYQQHEADMAARIGAMI
;
A
#
# COMPACT_ATOMS: atom_id res chain seq x y z
N MET A 1 -7.01 -25.80 4.74
CA MET A 1 -6.87 -24.76 5.78
C MET A 1 -7.57 -23.50 5.27
N LYS A 2 -8.73 -23.13 5.82
CA LYS A 2 -9.44 -21.87 5.48
C LYS A 2 -8.70 -20.75 6.21
N VAL A 3 -8.25 -19.71 5.52
CA VAL A 3 -7.71 -18.52 6.18
C VAL A 3 -8.87 -17.89 6.96
N ASP A 4 -8.69 -17.67 8.26
CA ASP A 4 -9.74 -17.08 9.09
C ASP A 4 -9.88 -15.56 8.85
N ILE A 5 -11.05 -15.01 9.17
CA ILE A 5 -11.40 -13.60 8.92
C ILE A 5 -10.46 -12.65 9.69
N ALA A 6 -10.05 -13.01 10.91
CA ALA A 6 -9.15 -12.18 11.72
C ALA A 6 -7.76 -12.10 11.10
N THR A 7 -7.27 -13.21 10.53
CA THR A 7 -6.01 -13.25 9.77
C THR A 7 -6.09 -12.36 8.54
N LEU A 8 -7.18 -12.42 7.76
CA LEU A 8 -7.37 -11.54 6.59
C LEU A 8 -7.39 -10.05 6.98
N GLN A 9 -8.11 -9.71 8.05
CA GLN A 9 -8.19 -8.33 8.55
C GLN A 9 -6.85 -7.83 9.09
N SER A 10 -6.11 -8.68 9.81
CA SER A 10 -4.77 -8.37 10.32
C SER A 10 -3.80 -8.10 9.18
N MET A 11 -3.74 -8.99 8.18
CA MET A 11 -2.90 -8.80 6.99
C MET A 11 -3.30 -7.56 6.21
N ALA A 12 -4.61 -7.27 6.07
CA ALA A 12 -5.07 -6.05 5.43
C ALA A 12 -4.58 -4.78 6.16
N GLY A 13 -4.63 -4.80 7.49
CA GLY A 13 -4.09 -3.73 8.33
C GLY A 13 -2.59 -3.55 8.15
N GLN A 14 -1.83 -4.65 8.13
CA GLN A 14 -0.39 -4.63 7.89
C GLN A 14 -0.05 -4.03 6.53
N CYS A 15 -0.71 -4.47 5.44
CA CYS A 15 -0.47 -3.91 4.11
C CYS A 15 -0.67 -2.39 4.06
N ARG A 16 -1.71 -1.87 4.72
CA ARG A 16 -1.96 -0.41 4.78
C ARG A 16 -0.93 0.33 5.63
N ALA A 17 -0.54 -0.24 6.76
CA ALA A 17 0.48 0.35 7.62
C ALA A 17 1.83 0.45 6.90
N GLU A 18 2.24 -0.63 6.23
CA GLU A 18 3.46 -0.67 5.42
C GLU A 18 3.40 0.30 4.24
N ALA A 19 2.24 0.44 3.58
CA ALA A 19 2.05 1.44 2.52
C ALA A 19 2.29 2.87 3.05
N ALA A 20 1.71 3.19 4.21
CA ALA A 20 1.84 4.51 4.82
C ALA A 20 3.28 4.82 5.29
N ASP A 21 3.94 3.86 5.94
CA ASP A 21 5.34 4.00 6.36
C ASP A 21 6.27 4.17 5.14
N THR A 22 6.08 3.33 4.12
CA THR A 22 6.84 3.41 2.86
C THR A 22 6.67 4.77 2.19
N ALA A 23 5.43 5.26 2.06
CA ALA A 23 5.16 6.59 1.51
C ALA A 23 5.81 7.71 2.33
N GLY A 24 5.79 7.63 3.67
CA GLY A 24 6.43 8.61 4.55
C GLY A 24 7.96 8.64 4.42
N ARG A 25 8.60 7.46 4.34
CA ARG A 25 10.05 7.35 4.11
C ARG A 25 10.44 7.91 2.74
N HIS A 26 9.67 7.59 1.70
CA HIS A 26 9.90 8.12 0.36
C HIS A 26 9.73 9.64 0.31
N ALA A 27 8.71 10.21 0.97
CA ALA A 27 8.52 11.65 1.05
C ALA A 27 9.70 12.34 1.77
N THR A 28 10.18 11.75 2.86
CA THR A 28 11.33 12.27 3.61
C THR A 28 12.60 12.28 2.77
N LEU A 29 12.92 11.16 2.12
CA LEU A 29 14.10 11.08 1.25
C LEU A 29 13.99 12.02 0.04
N SER A 30 12.81 12.10 -0.57
CA SER A 30 12.51 13.01 -1.68
C SER A 30 12.78 14.46 -1.29
N SER A 31 12.27 14.90 -0.13
CA SER A 31 12.53 16.26 0.38
C SER A 31 14.02 16.50 0.61
N SER A 32 14.76 15.52 1.17
CA SER A 32 16.20 15.65 1.39
C SER A 32 16.99 15.75 0.08
N ILE A 33 16.62 14.96 -0.93
CA ILE A 33 17.27 14.96 -2.24
C ILE A 33 17.04 16.30 -2.94
N ASN A 34 15.80 16.79 -2.95
CA ASN A 34 15.46 18.04 -3.60
C ASN A 34 16.19 19.23 -2.98
N ALA A 35 16.25 19.29 -1.65
CA ALA A 35 16.92 20.37 -0.92
C ALA A 35 18.46 20.36 -1.02
N SER A 36 19.07 19.24 -1.41
CA SER A 36 20.53 19.08 -1.42
C SER A 36 21.10 18.94 -2.82
N VAL A 37 20.62 17.94 -3.56
CA VAL A 37 21.18 17.57 -4.87
C VAL A 37 20.60 18.48 -5.95
N LEU A 38 19.28 18.56 -6.07
CA LEU A 38 18.67 19.29 -7.20
C LEU A 38 18.83 20.81 -7.10
N ASP A 39 18.93 21.36 -5.89
CA ASP A 39 19.14 22.80 -5.67
C ASP A 39 20.61 23.23 -5.87
N GLY A 40 21.57 22.32 -5.67
CA GLY A 40 23.01 22.60 -5.74
C GLY A 40 23.72 22.11 -7.02
N TRP A 41 23.06 21.28 -7.82
CA TRP A 41 23.62 20.62 -9.00
C TRP A 41 22.77 20.99 -10.23
N THR A 42 22.81 22.25 -10.67
CA THR A 42 21.94 22.71 -11.77
C THR A 42 22.55 22.54 -13.16
N ASP A 43 23.88 22.46 -13.28
CA ASP A 43 24.57 22.65 -14.57
C ASP A 43 25.55 21.52 -14.96
N SER A 44 25.36 20.30 -14.43
CA SER A 44 26.20 19.15 -14.78
C SER A 44 25.41 18.02 -15.46
N GLN A 45 26.06 17.29 -16.37
CA GLN A 45 25.51 16.07 -16.96
C GLN A 45 25.14 15.02 -15.89
N ALA A 46 25.85 15.01 -14.76
CA ALA A 46 25.56 14.12 -13.64
C ALA A 46 24.23 14.48 -12.94
N ALA A 47 23.87 15.77 -12.88
CA ALA A 47 22.60 16.22 -12.34
C ALA A 47 21.41 15.78 -13.18
N LEU A 48 21.54 15.87 -14.51
CA LEU A 48 20.51 15.39 -15.44
C LEU A 48 20.28 13.89 -15.29
N GLN A 49 21.36 13.09 -15.30
CA GLN A 49 21.28 11.63 -15.11
C GLN A 49 20.72 11.27 -13.73
N PHE A 50 21.09 12.00 -12.69
CA PHE A 50 20.54 11.80 -11.36
C PHE A 50 19.04 12.12 -11.31
N GLY A 51 18.61 13.21 -11.93
CA GLY A 51 17.20 13.59 -12.01
C GLY A 51 16.34 12.51 -12.70
N GLU A 52 16.84 11.91 -13.76
CA GLU A 52 16.18 10.79 -14.43
C GLU A 52 16.02 9.57 -13.51
N LEU A 53 17.09 9.18 -12.81
CA LEU A 53 17.06 8.07 -11.83
C LEU A 53 16.12 8.38 -10.66
N TYR A 54 16.10 9.63 -10.20
CA TYR A 54 15.23 10.10 -9.13
C TYR A 54 13.75 10.00 -9.53
N GLU A 55 13.37 10.43 -10.73
CA GLU A 55 11.99 10.29 -11.20
C GLU A 55 11.58 8.83 -11.38
N GLN A 56 12.47 7.98 -11.93
CA GLN A 56 12.23 6.54 -12.02
C GLN A 56 12.00 5.91 -10.64
N TRP A 57 12.84 6.28 -9.66
CA TRP A 57 12.67 5.84 -8.28
C TRP A 57 11.33 6.33 -7.71
N ARG A 58 10.99 7.61 -7.87
CA ARG A 58 9.75 8.21 -7.36
C ARG A 58 8.50 7.51 -7.90
N MET A 59 8.47 7.22 -9.20
CA MET A 59 7.37 6.47 -9.82
C MET A 59 7.26 5.05 -9.27
N SER A 60 8.39 4.34 -9.15
CA SER A 60 8.43 2.98 -8.62
C SER A 60 8.01 2.92 -7.14
N ALA A 61 8.47 3.89 -6.35
CA ALA A 61 8.15 4.09 -4.95
C ALA A 61 6.64 4.30 -4.71
N GLN A 62 6.00 5.10 -5.56
CA GLN A 62 4.54 5.27 -5.52
C GLN A 62 3.83 3.95 -5.83
N GLY A 63 4.27 3.24 -6.88
CA GLY A 63 3.68 1.96 -7.29
C GLY A 63 3.70 0.89 -6.19
N VAL A 64 4.73 0.86 -5.35
CA VAL A 64 4.80 -0.03 -4.18
C VAL A 64 3.70 0.28 -3.17
N SER A 65 3.50 1.57 -2.86
CA SER A 65 2.48 2.01 -1.89
C SER A 65 1.07 1.74 -2.40
N ASP A 66 0.84 1.95 -3.70
CA ASP A 66 -0.43 1.65 -4.37
C ASP A 66 -0.72 0.15 -4.36
N ALA A 67 0.28 -0.69 -4.66
CA ALA A 67 0.13 -2.14 -4.61
C ALA A 67 -0.19 -2.64 -3.19
N LEU A 68 0.52 -2.15 -2.17
CA LEU A 68 0.24 -2.47 -0.76
C LEU A 68 -1.18 -2.05 -0.35
N THR A 69 -1.60 -0.85 -0.75
CA THR A 69 -2.97 -0.36 -0.50
C THR A 69 -4.01 -1.26 -1.19
N GLY A 70 -3.79 -1.62 -2.46
CA GLY A 70 -4.66 -2.50 -3.22
C GLY A 70 -4.78 -3.90 -2.61
N MET A 71 -3.66 -4.48 -2.16
CA MET A 71 -3.66 -5.76 -1.45
C MET A 71 -4.49 -5.69 -0.17
N GLY A 72 -4.31 -4.63 0.64
CA GLY A 72 -5.10 -4.43 1.86
C GLY A 72 -6.60 -4.23 1.58
N ALA A 73 -6.95 -3.52 0.51
CA ALA A 73 -8.34 -3.34 0.07
C ALA A 73 -8.97 -4.67 -0.35
N LEU A 74 -8.26 -5.48 -1.15
CA LEU A 74 -8.71 -6.81 -1.57
C LEU A 74 -8.96 -7.73 -0.38
N LEU A 75 -7.99 -7.80 0.55
CA LEU A 75 -8.10 -8.64 1.75
C LEU A 75 -9.32 -8.24 2.62
N THR A 76 -9.62 -6.95 2.73
CA THR A 76 -10.81 -6.47 3.45
C THR A 76 -12.10 -6.82 2.73
N SER A 77 -12.14 -6.69 1.41
CA SER A 77 -13.31 -7.09 0.60
C SER A 77 -13.62 -8.59 0.74
N VAL A 78 -12.57 -9.42 0.73
CA VAL A 78 -12.69 -10.86 0.93
C VAL A 78 -13.18 -11.17 2.34
N ALA A 79 -12.64 -10.53 3.38
CA ALA A 79 -13.09 -10.69 4.76
C ALA A 79 -14.58 -10.33 4.93
N ALA A 80 -15.02 -9.21 4.35
CA ALA A 80 -16.42 -8.78 4.37
C ALA A 80 -17.35 -9.78 3.67
N SER A 81 -16.91 -10.32 2.52
CA SER A 81 -17.67 -11.34 1.78
C SER A 81 -17.85 -12.62 2.60
N TYR A 82 -16.83 -13.05 3.34
CA TYR A 82 -16.95 -14.21 4.23
C TYR A 82 -17.91 -13.96 5.39
N GLN A 83 -17.83 -12.80 6.02
CA GLN A 83 -18.73 -12.43 7.12
C GLN A 83 -20.20 -12.37 6.65
N GLN A 84 -20.46 -11.80 5.47
CA GLN A 84 -21.80 -11.76 4.90
C GLN A 84 -22.33 -13.17 4.62
N HIS A 85 -21.50 -14.04 4.03
CA HIS A 85 -21.89 -15.42 3.75
C HIS A 85 -22.27 -16.18 5.05
N GLU A 86 -21.54 -15.96 6.14
CA GLU A 86 -21.85 -16.56 7.44
C GLU A 86 -23.16 -15.99 8.03
N ALA A 87 -23.44 -14.69 7.88
CA ALA A 87 -24.70 -14.08 8.30
C ALA A 87 -25.90 -14.61 7.51
N ASP A 88 -25.78 -14.77 6.19
CA ASP A 88 -26.84 -15.30 5.33
C ASP A 88 -27.17 -16.76 5.70
N MET A 89 -26.15 -17.57 6.01
CA MET A 89 -26.35 -18.94 6.48
C MET A 89 -27.09 -18.98 7.82
N ALA A 90 -26.73 -18.12 8.77
CA ALA A 90 -27.42 -18.02 10.05
C ALA A 90 -28.88 -17.59 9.89
N ALA A 91 -29.16 -16.62 9.01
CA ALA A 91 -30.52 -16.16 8.70
C ALA A 91 -31.38 -17.28 8.10
N ARG A 92 -30.83 -18.08 7.18
CA ARG A 92 -31.52 -19.24 6.60
C ARG A 92 -31.86 -20.29 7.65
N ILE A 93 -30.92 -20.60 8.56
CA ILE A 93 -31.17 -21.54 9.66
C ILE A 93 -32.25 -20.99 10.58
N GLY A 94 -32.16 -19.71 10.98
CA GLY A 94 -33.16 -19.07 11.83
C GLY A 94 -34.57 -19.01 11.21
N ALA A 95 -34.68 -19.04 9.87
CA ALA A 95 -35.95 -19.08 9.18
C ALA A 95 -36.56 -20.51 9.04
N MET A 96 -35.79 -21.56 9.33
CA MET A 96 -36.25 -22.96 9.29
C MET A 96 -36.65 -23.51 10.66
N ILE A 97 -36.45 -22.74 11.73
CA ILE A 97 -36.79 -23.07 13.12
C ILE A 97 -38.00 -22.22 13.51
#